data_AF-Q6CAI9-F1
#
_entry.id   AF-Q6CAI9-F1
#
_cell.length_a   1.000
_cell.length_b   1.000
_cell.length_c   1.000
_cell.angle_alpha   90.00
_cell.angle_beta   90.00
_cell.angle_gamma   90.00
#
_symmetry.space_group_name_H-M   'P 1'
#
loop_
_entity.id
_entity.type
_entity.pdbx_description
1 polymer ?
#
loop_
_entity_poly.entity_id
_entity_poly.type
_entity_poly.pdbx_seq_one_letter_code
_entity_poly.pdbx_strand_id
1 'polypeptide(L)'
;MNEGTIIDLPIWIADVLSQSEYDPYSGNQECFVTVKIPHALKPSVLNALKTDAPGVDLRYQSPLFFALAIYYLELFEDEELETIIATAMAERISDIYDNVGRRGEFVHKYDEFEKMLYKKGCASRRAYKEYMATIKY
;
A
#
# COMPACT_ATOMS: atom_id res chain seq x y z
N MET A 1 14.37 4.63 29.40
CA MET A 1 13.12 4.05 28.87
C MET A 1 12.95 2.70 29.50
N ASN A 2 11.72 2.33 29.85
CA ASN A 2 11.45 0.98 30.37
C ASN A 2 11.17 0.05 29.18
N GLU A 3 11.50 -1.22 29.35
CA GLU A 3 11.10 -2.25 28.39
C GLU A 3 9.57 -2.24 28.20
N GLY A 4 9.11 -2.48 26.97
CA GLY A 4 7.67 -2.46 26.63
C GLY A 4 7.04 -1.07 26.47
N THR A 5 7.84 0.01 26.49
CA THR A 5 7.34 1.36 26.20
C THR A 5 6.89 1.45 24.74
N ILE A 6 5.65 1.91 24.49
CA ILE A 6 5.13 2.14 23.14
C ILE A 6 5.56 3.54 22.70
N ILE A 7 6.24 3.63 21.56
CA ILE A 7 6.69 4.88 20.96
C ILE A 7 6.28 4.95 19.50
N ASP A 8 5.93 6.16 19.06
CA ASP A 8 5.69 6.44 17.65
C ASP A 8 7.03 6.79 17.00
N LEU A 9 7.43 5.99 16.01
CA LEU A 9 8.67 6.18 15.26
C LEU A 9 8.38 6.41 13.78
N PRO A 10 9.17 7.27 13.11
CA PRO A 10 9.24 7.26 11.66
C PRO A 10 9.64 5.88 11.14
N ILE A 11 9.03 5.48 10.02
CA ILE A 11 9.18 4.14 9.43
C ILE A 11 10.65 3.75 9.18
N TRP A 12 11.45 4.68 8.66
CA TRP A 12 12.87 4.46 8.36
C TRP A 12 13.74 4.27 9.62
N ILE A 13 13.35 4.80 10.78
CA ILE A 13 14.03 4.53 12.05
C ILE A 13 13.61 3.16 12.57
N ALA A 14 12.31 2.88 12.50
CA ALA A 14 11.76 1.60 12.92
C ALA A 14 12.43 0.44 12.16
N ASP A 15 12.70 0.61 10.86
CA ASP A 15 13.45 -0.34 10.04
C ASP A 15 14.80 -0.71 10.66
N VAL A 16 15.66 0.31 10.80
CA VAL A 16 17.04 0.15 11.24
C VAL A 16 17.09 -0.45 12.64
N LEU A 17 16.21 0.02 13.54
CA LEU A 17 16.16 -0.45 14.92
C LEU A 17 15.61 -1.88 15.04
N SER A 18 14.68 -2.26 14.17
CA SER A 18 14.10 -3.61 14.16
C SER A 18 15.04 -4.68 13.63
N GLN A 19 16.02 -4.31 12.80
CA GLN A 19 17.04 -5.22 12.26
C GLN A 19 18.32 -5.24 13.11
N SER A 20 18.58 -4.19 13.89
CA SER A 20 19.77 -4.11 14.74
C SER A 20 19.61 -4.95 16.02
N GLU A 21 20.60 -5.79 16.29
CA GLU A 21 20.69 -6.58 17.51
C GLU A 21 21.18 -5.72 18.69
N TYR A 22 20.49 -5.84 19.83
CA TYR A 22 20.84 -5.11 21.05
C TYR A 22 22.14 -5.62 21.71
N ASP A 23 22.39 -6.93 21.67
CA ASP A 23 23.60 -7.54 22.22
C ASP A 23 24.12 -8.71 21.35
N PRO A 24 25.12 -8.48 20.48
CA PRO A 24 25.70 -9.50 19.60
C PRO A 24 26.39 -10.66 20.34
N TYR A 25 26.69 -10.52 21.64
CA TYR A 25 27.48 -11.48 22.41
C TYR A 25 26.62 -12.35 23.34
N SER A 26 25.36 -11.97 23.56
CA SER A 26 24.41 -12.67 24.41
C SER A 26 23.89 -13.99 23.79
N GLY A 27 23.94 -14.12 22.46
CA GLY A 27 23.35 -15.25 21.73
C GLY A 27 21.82 -15.19 21.63
N ASN A 28 21.19 -14.19 22.26
CA ASN A 28 19.78 -13.85 22.06
C ASN A 28 19.64 -12.87 20.89
N GLN A 29 18.84 -13.22 19.89
CA GLN A 29 18.46 -12.35 18.76
C GLN A 29 17.36 -11.36 19.18
N GLU A 30 17.63 -10.54 20.19
CA GLU A 30 16.71 -9.50 20.64
C GLU A 30 17.03 -8.18 19.94
N CYS A 31 16.05 -7.64 19.21
CA CYS A 31 16.17 -6.36 18.51
C CYS A 31 15.80 -5.18 19.44
N PHE A 32 16.26 -3.97 19.11
CA PHE A 32 15.96 -2.77 19.91
C PHE A 32 14.46 -2.41 19.96
N VAL A 33 13.72 -2.73 18.88
CA VAL A 33 12.30 -2.38 18.76
C VAL A 33 11.54 -3.52 18.08
N THR A 34 10.39 -3.88 18.63
CA THR A 34 9.39 -4.73 17.94
C THR A 34 8.38 -3.84 17.22
N VAL A 35 8.30 -3.97 15.89
CA VAL A 35 7.31 -3.22 15.10
C VAL A 35 5.94 -3.89 15.23
N LYS A 36 4.91 -3.08 15.55
CA LYS A 36 3.52 -3.55 15.63
C LYS A 36 2.83 -3.41 14.28
N ILE A 37 1.82 -4.25 14.03
CA ILE A 37 0.97 -4.14 12.85
C ILE A 37 0.37 -2.73 12.77
N PRO A 38 0.59 -2.01 11.65
CA PRO A 38 0.00 -0.68 11.44
C PRO A 38 -1.53 -0.74 11.44
N HIS A 39 -2.18 0.30 11.96
CA HIS A 39 -3.66 0.37 12.00
C HIS A 39 -4.30 0.20 10.61
N ALA A 40 -3.62 0.61 9.55
CA ALA A 40 -4.07 0.44 8.17
C ALA A 40 -4.20 -1.04 7.75
N LEU A 41 -3.37 -1.93 8.32
CA LEU A 41 -3.34 -3.37 8.02
C LEU A 41 -4.07 -4.21 9.08
N LYS A 42 -4.98 -3.60 9.84
CA LYS A 42 -5.76 -4.34 10.83
C LYS A 42 -6.60 -5.45 10.16
N PRO A 43 -6.89 -6.57 10.86
CA PRO A 43 -7.62 -7.70 10.28
C PRO A 43 -8.97 -7.33 9.66
N SER A 44 -9.68 -6.34 10.22
CA SER A 44 -10.94 -5.85 9.65
C SER A 44 -10.80 -5.25 8.25
N VAL A 45 -9.68 -4.58 7.96
CA VAL A 45 -9.41 -4.00 6.63
C VAL A 45 -8.99 -5.11 5.68
N LEU A 46 -8.14 -6.03 6.12
CA LEU A 46 -7.73 -7.19 5.32
C LEU A 46 -8.93 -8.06 4.91
N ASN A 47 -9.87 -8.29 5.83
CA ASN A 47 -11.10 -9.03 5.51
C ASN A 47 -12.00 -8.29 4.52
N ALA A 48 -12.05 -6.95 4.60
CA ALA A 48 -12.77 -6.15 3.61
C ALA A 48 -12.12 -6.23 2.23
N LEU A 49 -10.78 -6.17 2.16
CA LEU A 49 -10.02 -6.34 0.93
C LEU A 49 -10.20 -7.74 0.31
N LYS A 50 -10.25 -8.79 1.13
CA LYS A 50 -10.58 -10.15 0.67
C LYS A 50 -11.98 -10.27 0.08
N THR A 51 -12.93 -9.42 0.49
CA THR A 51 -14.34 -9.52 0.11
C THR A 51 -14.66 -8.68 -1.13
N ASP A 52 -14.23 -7.42 -1.13
CA ASP A 52 -14.45 -6.46 -2.22
C ASP A 52 -13.36 -5.38 -2.17
N ALA A 53 -12.22 -5.63 -2.82
CA ALA A 53 -11.10 -4.70 -2.82
C ALA A 53 -11.45 -3.29 -3.37
N PRO A 54 -12.12 -3.11 -4.53
CA PRO A 54 -12.43 -1.78 -5.07
C PRO A 54 -13.44 -0.99 -4.23
N GLY A 55 -14.29 -1.66 -3.44
CA GLY A 55 -15.24 -1.01 -2.53
C GLY A 55 -14.57 -0.27 -1.37
N VAL A 56 -13.39 -0.71 -0.94
CA VAL A 56 -12.67 -0.18 0.23
C VAL A 56 -12.09 1.22 -0.04
N ASP A 57 -12.32 2.13 0.90
CA ASP A 57 -11.67 3.44 0.95
C ASP A 57 -10.27 3.32 1.55
N LEU A 58 -9.27 3.13 0.68
CA LEU A 58 -7.87 3.02 1.08
C LEU A 58 -7.34 4.33 1.64
N ARG A 59 -7.78 5.48 1.10
CA ARG A 59 -7.34 6.79 1.57
C ARG A 59 -7.70 7.03 3.02
N TYR A 60 -8.86 6.54 3.47
CA TYR A 60 -9.26 6.62 4.88
C TYR A 60 -8.34 5.79 5.79
N GLN A 61 -7.82 4.65 5.32
CA GLN A 61 -6.90 3.82 6.10
C GLN A 61 -5.48 4.39 6.12
N SER A 62 -4.94 4.69 4.94
CA SER A 62 -3.66 5.36 4.75
C SER A 62 -3.59 5.93 3.33
N PRO A 63 -3.16 7.19 3.14
CA PRO A 63 -2.95 7.74 1.81
C PRO A 63 -1.85 7.00 1.03
N LEU A 64 -0.95 6.29 1.71
CA LEU A 64 0.15 5.50 1.15
C LEU A 64 -0.04 4.01 1.47
N PHE A 65 -1.25 3.49 1.31
CA PHE A 65 -1.61 2.13 1.72
C PHE A 65 -0.71 1.06 1.11
N PHE A 66 -0.58 1.00 -0.22
CA PHE A 66 0.22 -0.06 -0.86
C PHE A 66 1.71 0.08 -0.56
N ALA A 67 2.23 1.30 -0.48
CA ALA A 67 3.64 1.52 -0.12
C ALA A 67 3.94 1.06 1.31
N LEU A 68 3.02 1.32 2.25
CA LEU A 68 3.13 0.84 3.63
C LEU A 68 3.01 -0.68 3.71
N ALA A 69 2.11 -1.28 2.93
CA ALA A 69 1.93 -2.74 2.89
C ALA A 69 3.19 -3.45 2.37
N ILE A 70 3.79 -2.96 1.28
CA ILE A 70 5.04 -3.50 0.72
C ILE A 70 6.16 -3.41 1.75
N TYR A 71 6.34 -2.25 2.37
CA TYR A 71 7.36 -2.07 3.41
C TYR A 71 7.14 -3.01 4.60
N TYR A 72 5.89 -3.21 5.03
CA TYR A 72 5.59 -4.13 6.12
C TYR A 72 5.91 -5.59 5.74
N LEU A 73 5.63 -5.98 4.50
CA LEU A 73 5.96 -7.32 3.97
C LEU A 73 7.47 -7.54 3.86
N GLU A 74 8.23 -6.50 3.50
CA GLU A 74 9.71 -6.56 3.47
C GLU A 74 10.31 -6.83 4.86
N LEU A 75 9.62 -6.42 5.96
CA LEU A 75 10.12 -6.60 7.32
C LEU A 75 9.66 -7.93 7.97
N PHE A 76 8.48 -8.44 7.63
CA PHE A 76 7.83 -9.53 8.36
C PHE A 76 7.52 -10.80 7.55
N GLU A 77 7.79 -10.82 6.24
CA GLU A 77 7.63 -11.99 5.35
C GLU A 77 6.32 -12.80 5.58
N ASP A 78 5.18 -12.10 5.64
CA ASP A 78 3.85 -12.72 5.83
C ASP A 78 3.22 -13.11 4.49
N GLU A 79 3.33 -14.40 4.11
CA GLU A 79 2.80 -14.95 2.85
C GLU A 79 1.28 -14.76 2.68
N GLU A 80 0.51 -14.83 3.78
CA GLU A 80 -0.94 -14.65 3.72
C GLU A 80 -1.26 -13.19 3.38
N LEU A 81 -0.59 -12.26 4.07
CA LEU A 81 -0.72 -10.83 3.80
C LEU A 81 -0.27 -10.49 2.37
N GLU A 82 0.84 -11.05 1.90
CA GLU A 82 1.33 -10.84 0.54
C GLU A 82 0.27 -11.24 -0.49
N THR A 83 -0.33 -12.41 -0.32
CA THR A 83 -1.38 -12.92 -1.20
C THR A 83 -2.58 -11.97 -1.23
N ILE A 84 -3.04 -11.48 -0.07
CA ILE A 84 -4.18 -10.55 0.04
C ILE A 84 -3.88 -9.23 -0.67
N ILE A 85 -2.67 -8.68 -0.45
CA ILE A 85 -2.29 -7.39 -1.02
C ILE A 85 -2.13 -7.51 -2.54
N ALA A 86 -1.53 -8.59 -3.03
CA ALA A 86 -1.36 -8.85 -4.46
C ALA A 86 -2.70 -9.01 -5.18
N THR A 87 -3.64 -9.78 -4.61
CA THR A 87 -4.97 -9.96 -5.20
C THR A 87 -5.76 -8.64 -5.19
N ALA A 88 -5.77 -7.93 -4.06
CA ALA A 88 -6.44 -6.64 -3.96
C ALA A 88 -5.87 -5.60 -4.94
N MET A 89 -4.55 -5.58 -5.13
CA MET A 89 -3.89 -4.69 -6.09
C MET A 89 -4.31 -5.02 -7.52
N ALA A 90 -4.38 -6.31 -7.90
CA ALA A 90 -4.80 -6.72 -9.24
C ALA A 90 -6.26 -6.33 -9.54
N GLU A 91 -7.18 -6.60 -8.61
CA GLU A 91 -8.60 -6.24 -8.75
C GLU A 91 -8.77 -4.72 -8.90
N ARG A 92 -8.06 -3.94 -8.09
CA ARG A 92 -8.15 -2.48 -8.11
C ARG A 92 -7.50 -1.86 -9.34
N ILE A 93 -6.41 -2.43 -9.86
CA ILE A 93 -5.84 -2.02 -11.15
C ILE A 93 -6.86 -2.25 -12.29
N SER A 94 -7.58 -3.37 -12.26
CA SER A 94 -8.65 -3.62 -13.22
C SER A 94 -9.78 -2.59 -13.12
N ASP A 95 -10.22 -2.26 -11.90
CA ASP A 95 -11.21 -1.19 -11.67
C ASP A 95 -10.72 0.17 -12.20
N ILE A 96 -9.46 0.53 -11.90
CA ILE A 96 -8.85 1.78 -12.37
C ILE A 96 -8.85 1.82 -13.90
N TYR A 97 -8.48 0.72 -14.56
CA TYR A 97 -8.47 0.61 -16.02
C TYR A 97 -9.86 0.89 -16.62
N ASP A 98 -10.90 0.26 -16.08
CA ASP A 98 -12.28 0.44 -16.53
C ASP A 98 -12.78 1.87 -16.30
N ASN A 99 -12.26 2.52 -15.26
CA ASN A 99 -12.61 3.88 -14.87
C ASN A 99 -11.75 4.97 -15.54
N VAL A 100 -10.67 4.62 -16.27
CA VAL A 100 -9.82 5.61 -16.95
C VAL A 100 -10.66 6.51 -17.86
N GLY A 101 -10.62 7.82 -17.61
CA GLY A 101 -11.34 8.83 -18.38
C GLY A 101 -12.82 9.00 -18.02
N ARG A 102 -13.33 8.25 -17.04
CA ARG A 102 -14.59 8.56 -16.35
C ARG A 102 -14.31 9.53 -15.21
N ARG A 103 -15.18 10.53 -15.02
CA ARG A 103 -15.13 11.39 -13.82
C ARG A 103 -16.05 10.78 -12.77
N GLY A 104 -15.60 10.67 -11.54
CA GLY A 104 -16.43 10.17 -10.45
C GLY A 104 -15.76 10.29 -9.09
N GLU A 105 -16.54 10.06 -8.05
CA GLU A 105 -16.12 10.18 -6.64
C GLU A 105 -15.17 9.04 -6.21
N PHE A 106 -15.04 7.98 -7.01
CA PHE A 106 -14.15 6.85 -6.76
C PHE A 106 -12.66 7.26 -6.61
N VAL A 107 -12.24 8.36 -7.27
CA VAL A 107 -10.85 8.86 -7.18
C VAL A 107 -10.47 9.28 -5.76
N HIS A 108 -11.45 9.62 -4.90
CA HIS A 108 -11.19 9.97 -3.51
C HIS A 108 -10.78 8.77 -2.66
N LYS A 109 -11.27 7.58 -3.00
CA LYS A 109 -10.98 6.32 -2.29
C LYS A 109 -9.58 5.78 -2.58
N TYR A 110 -9.00 6.21 -3.70
CA TYR A 110 -7.70 5.73 -4.15
C TYR A 110 -6.57 6.22 -3.25
N ASP A 111 -5.57 5.37 -3.08
CA ASP A 111 -4.31 5.76 -2.47
C ASP A 111 -3.47 6.64 -3.44
N GLU A 112 -2.32 7.16 -3.04
CA GLU A 112 -1.52 8.02 -3.92
C GLU A 112 -0.89 7.28 -5.12
N PHE A 113 -0.56 5.99 -4.96
CA PHE A 113 -0.05 5.17 -6.06
C PHE A 113 -1.12 5.00 -7.15
N GLU A 114 -2.34 4.67 -6.75
CA GLU A 114 -3.49 4.50 -7.63
C GLU A 114 -3.88 5.80 -8.32
N LYS A 115 -3.86 6.93 -7.60
CA LYS A 115 -4.09 8.25 -8.19
C LYS A 115 -3.05 8.56 -9.26
N MET A 116 -1.78 8.24 -9.01
CA MET A 116 -0.72 8.40 -10.00
C MET A 116 -1.01 7.53 -11.23
N LEU A 117 -1.37 6.26 -11.04
CA LEU A 117 -1.67 5.33 -12.13
C LEU A 117 -2.86 5.80 -12.97
N TYR A 118 -3.95 6.22 -12.32
CA TYR A 118 -5.14 6.76 -12.96
C TYR A 118 -4.83 8.02 -13.79
N LYS A 119 -4.05 8.96 -13.24
CA LYS A 119 -3.64 10.18 -13.97
C LYS A 119 -2.81 9.84 -15.21
N LYS A 120 -1.85 8.92 -15.08
CA LYS A 120 -1.04 8.42 -16.21
C LYS A 120 -1.91 7.74 -17.27
N GLY A 121 -2.87 6.90 -16.85
CA GLY A 121 -3.83 6.26 -17.74
C GLY A 121 -4.70 7.27 -18.51
N CYS A 122 -5.21 8.30 -17.83
CA CYS A 122 -5.99 9.36 -18.46
C CYS A 122 -5.18 10.16 -19.48
N ALA A 123 -3.94 10.52 -19.15
CA ALA A 123 -3.04 11.21 -20.05
C ALA A 123 -2.72 10.37 -21.29
N SER A 124 -2.41 9.09 -21.11
CA SER A 124 -2.15 8.14 -22.20
C SER A 124 -3.35 8.01 -23.13
N ARG A 125 -4.55 7.80 -22.57
CA ARG A 125 -5.79 7.70 -23.35
C ARG A 125 -6.08 8.99 -24.13
N ARG A 126 -5.80 10.16 -23.54
CA ARG A 126 -5.95 11.46 -24.21
C ARG A 126 -4.98 11.59 -25.38
N ALA A 127 -3.70 11.33 -25.16
CA ALA A 127 -2.68 11.39 -26.20
C ALA A 127 -2.99 10.44 -27.38
N TYR A 128 -3.46 9.23 -27.07
CA TYR A 128 -3.87 8.27 -28.09
C TYR A 128 -5.06 8.77 -28.92
N LYS A 129 -6.07 9.38 -28.30
CA LYS A 129 -7.20 9.98 -29.02
C LYS A 129 -6.77 11.14 -29.93
N GLU A 130 -5.87 11.99 -29.45
CA GLU A 130 -5.31 13.10 -30.21
C GLU A 130 -4.53 12.57 -31.43
N TYR A 131 -3.67 11.57 -31.24
CA TYR A 131 -2.97 10.88 -32.34
C TYR A 131 -3.94 10.26 -33.36
N MET A 132 -4.95 9.51 -32.90
CA MET A 132 -5.94 8.89 -33.80
C MET A 132 -6.76 9.91 -34.59
N ALA A 133 -6.95 11.13 -34.09
CA ALA A 133 -7.59 12.21 -34.83
C ALA A 133 -6.71 12.73 -35.98
N THR A 134 -5.37 12.71 -35.83
CA THR A 134 -4.44 13.14 -36.88
C THR A 134 -4.29 12.15 -38.04
N ILE A 135 -4.59 10.86 -37.82
CA ILE A 135 -4.47 9.81 -38.85
C ILE A 135 -5.69 9.78 -39.79
N LYS A 136 -6.82 10.36 -39.41
CA LYS A 136 -8.02 10.42 -40.26
C LYS A 136 -7.83 11.45 -41.38
N TYR A 137 -7.12 11.04 -42.44
CA TYR A 137 -7.08 11.64 -43.78
C TYR A 137 -7.40 10.56 -44.82
#